data_AF-A0A151GQN1-F1
#
_entry.id   AF-A0A151GQN1-F1
#
_cell.length_a   1.000
_cell.length_b   1.000
_cell.length_c   1.000
_cell.angle_alpha   90.00
_cell.angle_beta   90.00
_cell.angle_gamma   90.00
#
_symmetry.space_group_name_H-M   'P 1'
#
loop_
_entity.id
_entity.type
_entity.pdbx_description
1 polymer ?
#
loop_
_entity_poly.entity_id
_entity_poly.type
_entity_poly.pdbx_seq_one_letter_code
_entity_poly.pdbx_strand_id
1 'polypeptide(L)'
;MKFINAIFFAAIASARSLVQPIGPRFDPKFEVPNSVRRLSAQVKDPAFEANSTTFQVGSAAVGVAFSSCYQGLLLSQDFSSKTIDVLRGHINQTNVAFDSLRTVLFEKRPLFINAGQEACTSVADAAELMHNTYYILGRMMTGVAPKHMNETRKATREILDIIKDIYQAYTDS
;
A
#
# COMPACT_ATOMS: atom_id res chain seq x y z
N MET A 1 2.58 -23.57 -6.47
CA MET A 1 3.31 -22.38 -5.98
C MET A 1 3.87 -21.46 -7.08
N LYS A 2 4.09 -21.90 -8.33
CA LYS A 2 4.64 -21.04 -9.41
C LYS A 2 3.64 -20.03 -10.02
N PHE A 3 2.35 -20.32 -9.99
CA PHE A 3 1.31 -19.50 -10.65
C PHE A 3 0.94 -18.23 -9.86
N ILE A 4 0.84 -18.31 -8.53
CA ILE A 4 0.57 -17.16 -7.66
C ILE A 4 1.70 -16.12 -7.77
N ASN A 5 2.95 -16.58 -7.90
CA ASN A 5 4.08 -15.69 -8.15
C ASN A 5 3.97 -14.98 -9.51
N ALA A 6 3.49 -15.65 -10.56
CA ALA A 6 3.39 -15.04 -11.90
C ALA A 6 2.35 -13.92 -11.98
N ILE A 7 1.19 -14.07 -11.34
CA ILE A 7 0.16 -13.01 -11.28
C ILE A 7 0.66 -11.83 -10.43
N PHE A 8 1.33 -12.11 -9.31
CA PHE A 8 1.96 -11.08 -8.47
C PHE A 8 3.07 -10.33 -9.22
N PHE A 9 3.92 -11.05 -9.96
CA PHE A 9 4.93 -10.44 -10.81
C PHE A 9 4.32 -9.66 -11.96
N ALA A 10 3.18 -10.06 -12.54
CA ALA A 10 2.50 -9.29 -13.59
C ALA A 10 1.89 -7.99 -13.05
N ALA A 11 1.24 -8.04 -11.87
CA ALA A 11 0.70 -6.86 -11.19
C ALA A 11 1.80 -5.88 -10.70
N ILE A 12 2.97 -6.42 -10.33
CA ILE A 12 4.15 -5.62 -9.97
C ILE A 12 4.90 -5.11 -11.22
N ALA A 13 4.98 -5.90 -12.29
CA ALA A 13 5.70 -5.55 -13.51
C ALA A 13 4.99 -4.44 -14.30
N SER A 14 3.65 -4.40 -14.28
CA SER A 14 2.88 -3.29 -14.86
C SER A 14 3.10 -1.97 -14.12
N ALA A 15 3.37 -2.01 -12.80
CA ALA A 15 3.77 -0.83 -12.02
C ALA A 15 5.25 -0.43 -12.24
N ARG A 16 6.11 -1.39 -12.64
CA ARG A 16 7.56 -1.18 -12.85
C ARG A 16 7.92 -0.53 -14.19
N SER A 17 7.11 -0.67 -15.24
CA SER A 17 7.46 -0.10 -16.56
C SER A 17 7.45 1.43 -16.58
N LEU A 18 6.85 2.09 -15.58
CA LEU A 18 6.74 3.54 -15.47
C LEU A 18 7.76 4.20 -14.53
N VAL A 19 8.53 3.43 -13.75
CA VAL A 19 9.53 4.01 -12.81
C VAL A 19 10.75 3.09 -12.72
N GLN A 20 11.88 3.52 -13.28
CA GLN A 20 13.15 2.83 -13.12
C GLN A 20 13.73 3.10 -11.71
N PRO A 21 14.04 2.08 -10.91
CA PRO A 21 14.68 2.29 -9.61
C PRO A 21 16.18 2.41 -9.80
N ILE A 22 16.70 3.64 -9.86
CA ILE A 22 18.10 3.94 -9.60
C ILE A 22 18.18 4.46 -8.16
N GLY A 23 18.48 3.58 -7.21
CA GLY A 23 18.56 3.96 -5.79
C GLY A 23 19.09 2.84 -4.89
N PRO A 24 19.69 3.18 -3.74
CA PRO A 24 20.44 2.26 -2.91
C PRO A 24 19.56 1.16 -2.27
N ARG A 25 20.16 -0.02 -2.13
CA ARG A 25 19.61 -1.20 -1.45
C ARG A 25 19.34 -0.88 0.02
N PHE A 26 18.08 -1.01 0.44
CA PHE A 26 17.61 -1.15 1.81
C PHE A 26 18.30 -0.26 2.87
N ASP A 27 17.90 1.03 2.96
CA ASP A 27 17.42 1.60 4.25
C ASP A 27 16.01 2.17 4.06
N PRO A 28 14.99 1.30 4.12
CA PRO A 28 13.63 1.54 3.63
C PRO A 28 12.62 1.56 4.79
N LYS A 29 13.03 2.03 5.98
CA LYS A 29 12.27 1.89 7.23
C LYS A 29 10.80 2.27 7.12
N PHE A 30 10.42 3.12 6.18
CA PHE A 30 9.04 3.57 6.00
C PHE A 30 8.63 3.77 4.53
N GLU A 31 9.18 3.03 3.55
CA GLU A 31 8.83 3.26 2.13
C GLU A 31 7.33 3.20 1.84
N VAL A 32 6.67 2.13 2.28
CA VAL A 32 5.21 1.97 2.17
C VAL A 32 4.47 3.10 2.92
N PRO A 33 4.71 3.35 4.22
CA PRO A 33 3.99 4.44 4.89
C PRO A 33 4.28 5.82 4.29
N ASN A 34 5.48 6.06 3.76
CA ASN A 34 5.81 7.32 3.13
C ASN A 34 5.15 7.48 1.76
N SER A 35 5.04 6.42 0.96
CA SER A 35 4.31 6.47 -0.31
C SER A 35 2.83 6.71 -0.09
N VAL A 36 2.23 6.05 0.91
CA VAL A 36 0.83 6.27 1.30
C VAL A 36 0.62 7.70 1.79
N ARG A 37 1.52 8.26 2.62
CA ARG A 37 1.43 9.67 3.06
C ARG A 37 1.55 10.66 1.91
N ARG A 38 2.40 10.39 0.91
CA ARG A 38 2.49 11.23 -0.29
C ARG A 38 1.19 11.21 -1.07
N LEU A 39 0.56 10.03 -1.21
CA LEU A 39 -0.76 9.93 -1.82
C LEU A 39 -1.82 10.71 -1.01
N SER A 40 -1.86 10.59 0.32
CA SER A 40 -2.75 11.43 1.16
C SER A 40 -2.51 12.92 0.95
N ALA A 41 -1.24 13.35 0.95
CA ALA A 41 -0.88 14.75 0.77
C ALA A 41 -1.31 15.26 -0.61
N GLN A 42 -1.11 14.45 -1.65
CA GLN A 42 -1.55 14.74 -3.01
C GLN A 42 -3.07 14.93 -3.08
N VAL A 43 -3.87 14.03 -2.51
CA VAL A 43 -5.34 14.13 -2.52
C VAL A 43 -5.84 15.29 -1.65
N LYS A 44 -5.11 15.61 -0.57
CA LYS A 44 -5.45 16.72 0.33
C LYS A 44 -5.22 18.08 -0.33
N ASP A 45 -4.30 18.18 -1.28
CA ASP A 45 -3.98 19.41 -1.98
C ASP A 45 -5.26 20.07 -2.54
N PRO A 46 -5.51 21.37 -2.28
CA PRO A 46 -6.64 22.09 -2.86
C PRO A 46 -6.65 22.09 -4.39
N ALA A 47 -5.49 21.98 -5.04
CA ALA A 47 -5.34 21.90 -6.48
C ALA A 47 -5.48 20.46 -7.02
N PHE A 48 -5.80 19.48 -6.16
CA PHE A 48 -5.96 18.10 -6.59
C PHE A 48 -7.15 17.94 -7.56
N GLU A 49 -6.84 17.45 -8.75
CA GLU A 49 -7.86 17.07 -9.73
C GLU A 49 -8.28 15.62 -9.48
N ALA A 50 -9.55 15.41 -9.10
CA ALA A 50 -10.14 14.10 -8.86
C ALA A 50 -10.46 13.35 -10.15
N ASN A 51 -9.52 13.29 -11.10
CA ASN A 51 -9.60 12.49 -12.30
C ASN A 51 -8.86 11.15 -12.12
N SER A 52 -9.12 10.19 -13.02
CA SER A 52 -8.53 8.85 -12.96
C SER A 52 -7.00 8.87 -13.02
N THR A 53 -6.41 9.73 -13.85
CA THR A 53 -4.96 9.79 -14.09
C THR A 53 -4.17 10.24 -12.87
N THR A 54 -4.59 11.34 -12.22
CA THR A 54 -3.83 11.96 -11.11
C THR A 54 -3.75 11.02 -9.90
N PHE A 55 -4.86 10.33 -9.59
CA PHE A 55 -4.89 9.35 -8.50
C PHE A 55 -4.07 8.09 -8.83
N GLN A 56 -4.12 7.60 -10.08
CA GLN A 56 -3.37 6.42 -10.53
C GLN A 56 -1.86 6.58 -10.40
N VAL A 57 -1.30 7.76 -10.71
CA VAL A 57 0.14 8.00 -10.56
C VAL A 57 0.58 7.87 -9.11
N GLY A 58 -0.19 8.45 -8.18
CA GLY A 58 0.10 8.39 -6.75
C GLY A 58 -0.04 6.97 -6.19
N SER A 59 -1.07 6.22 -6.61
CA SER A 59 -1.29 4.84 -6.18
C SER A 59 -0.27 3.86 -6.76
N ALA A 60 0.22 4.09 -7.99
CA ALA A 60 1.31 3.30 -8.58
C ALA A 60 2.60 3.39 -7.76
N ALA A 61 2.93 4.56 -7.21
CA ALA A 61 4.08 4.73 -6.33
C ALA A 61 3.95 3.93 -5.02
N VAL A 62 2.73 3.72 -4.52
CA VAL A 62 2.47 2.81 -3.39
C VAL A 62 2.73 1.36 -3.79
N GLY A 63 2.27 0.95 -4.98
CA GLY A 63 2.54 -0.38 -5.55
C GLY A 63 4.04 -0.70 -5.67
N VAL A 64 4.83 0.26 -6.16
CA VAL A 64 6.30 0.14 -6.23
C VAL A 64 6.91 -0.04 -4.84
N ALA A 65 6.47 0.74 -3.85
CA ALA A 65 6.94 0.63 -2.47
C ALA A 65 6.64 -0.75 -1.85
N PHE A 66 5.47 -1.33 -2.13
CA PHE A 66 5.18 -2.70 -1.72
C PHE A 66 6.12 -3.71 -2.36
N SER A 67 6.40 -3.60 -3.66
CA SER A 67 7.35 -4.49 -4.34
C SER A 67 8.74 -4.39 -3.74
N SER A 68 9.21 -3.18 -3.42
CA SER A 68 10.51 -2.97 -2.78
C SER A 68 10.56 -3.59 -1.39
N CYS A 69 9.50 -3.40 -0.59
CA CYS A 69 9.40 -3.99 0.74
C CYS A 69 9.41 -5.53 0.69
N TYR A 70 8.63 -6.11 -0.23
CA TYR A 70 8.59 -7.57 -0.45
C TYR A 70 9.97 -8.13 -0.84
N GLN A 71 10.67 -7.48 -1.78
CA GLN A 71 12.01 -7.91 -2.19
C GLN A 71 13.02 -7.78 -1.05
N GLY A 72 12.93 -6.71 -0.26
CA GLY A 72 13.76 -6.53 0.94
C GLY A 72 13.58 -7.65 1.95
N LEU A 73 12.32 -8.02 2.25
CA LEU A 73 12.03 -9.14 3.16
C LEU A 73 12.51 -10.48 2.61
N LEU A 74 12.37 -10.74 1.31
CA LEU A 74 12.81 -11.97 0.67
C LEU A 74 14.34 -12.15 0.71
N LEU A 75 15.08 -11.06 0.55
CA LEU A 75 16.55 -11.06 0.53
C LEU A 75 17.16 -10.99 1.93
N SER A 76 16.37 -10.69 2.97
CA SER A 76 16.86 -10.64 4.33
C SER A 76 17.18 -12.04 4.85
N GLN A 77 18.43 -12.25 5.26
CA GLN A 77 18.90 -13.51 5.83
C GLN A 77 18.96 -13.50 7.37
N ASP A 78 18.80 -12.32 7.99
CA ASP A 78 18.87 -12.13 9.44
C ASP A 78 17.57 -11.50 9.99
N PHE A 79 16.83 -12.30 10.74
CA PHE A 79 15.65 -11.89 11.51
C PHE A 79 15.96 -11.77 13.00
N SER A 80 17.08 -11.12 13.32
CA SER A 80 17.40 -10.69 14.67
C SER A 80 16.28 -9.82 15.28
N SER A 81 16.29 -9.68 16.61
CA SER A 81 15.31 -8.86 17.34
C SER A 81 15.23 -7.42 16.81
N LYS A 82 16.36 -6.85 16.39
CA LYS A 82 16.44 -5.52 15.78
C LYS A 82 15.65 -5.44 14.46
N THR A 83 15.72 -6.46 13.61
CA THR A 83 14.94 -6.53 12.36
C THR A 83 13.45 -6.62 12.65
N ILE A 84 13.06 -7.37 13.69
CA ILE A 84 11.66 -7.49 14.11
C ILE A 84 11.12 -6.15 14.65
N ASP A 85 11.89 -5.41 15.44
CA ASP A 85 11.47 -4.11 15.95
C ASP A 85 11.28 -3.08 14.83
N VAL A 86 12.16 -3.09 13.84
CA VAL A 86 12.01 -2.26 12.62
C VAL A 86 10.73 -2.64 11.87
N LEU A 87 10.45 -3.94 11.71
CA LEU A 87 9.25 -4.43 11.06
C LEU A 87 7.97 -3.98 11.78
N ARG A 88 7.94 -4.08 13.12
CA ARG A 88 6.81 -3.60 13.93
C ARG A 88 6.60 -2.10 13.78
N GLY A 89 7.69 -1.33 13.84
CA GLY A 89 7.67 0.11 13.56
C GLY A 89 7.07 0.41 12.19
N HIS A 90 7.48 -0.33 11.16
CA HIS A 90 6.98 -0.18 9.79
C HIS A 90 5.48 -0.42 9.70
N ILE A 91 4.98 -1.53 10.30
CA ILE A 91 3.55 -1.86 10.29
C ILE A 91 2.74 -0.76 10.99
N ASN A 92 3.17 -0.31 12.17
CA ASN A 92 2.46 0.75 12.90
C ASN A 92 2.38 2.05 12.09
N GLN A 93 3.48 2.45 11.47
CA GLN A 93 3.51 3.66 10.64
C GLN A 93 2.67 3.50 9.38
N THR A 94 2.59 2.29 8.81
CA THR A 94 1.73 1.96 7.67
C THR A 94 0.26 2.08 8.03
N ASN A 95 -0.12 1.59 9.22
CA ASN A 95 -1.48 1.73 9.75
C ASN A 95 -1.90 3.20 9.86
N VAL A 96 -1.07 4.02 10.51
CA VAL A 96 -1.32 5.47 10.63
C VAL A 96 -1.41 6.16 9.25
N ALA A 97 -0.57 5.74 8.30
CA ALA A 97 -0.59 6.32 6.95
C ALA A 97 -1.88 5.96 6.20
N PHE A 98 -2.33 4.72 6.25
CA PHE A 98 -3.58 4.30 5.60
C PHE A 98 -4.82 4.89 6.26
N ASP A 99 -4.83 5.04 7.58
CA ASP A 99 -5.94 5.70 8.27
C ASP A 99 -6.07 7.18 7.87
N SER A 100 -4.93 7.86 7.74
CA SER A 100 -4.88 9.23 7.20
C SER A 100 -5.38 9.30 5.74
N LEU A 101 -4.96 8.36 4.89
CA LEU A 101 -5.46 8.27 3.51
C LEU A 101 -6.97 8.04 3.45
N ARG A 102 -7.51 7.11 4.25
CA ARG A 102 -8.95 6.86 4.36
C ARG A 102 -9.69 8.14 4.73
N THR A 103 -9.22 8.85 5.75
CA THR A 103 -9.83 10.10 6.22
C THR A 103 -9.90 11.15 5.11
N VAL A 104 -8.77 11.39 4.43
CA VAL A 104 -8.69 12.37 3.33
C VAL A 104 -9.58 11.96 2.15
N LEU A 105 -9.58 10.69 1.78
CA LEU A 105 -10.42 10.20 0.68
C LEU A 105 -11.92 10.34 1.03
N PHE A 106 -12.32 10.03 2.26
CA PHE A 106 -13.72 10.17 2.67
C PHE A 106 -14.16 11.64 2.67
N GLU A 107 -13.31 12.55 3.15
CA GLU A 107 -13.54 13.99 3.08
C GLU A 107 -13.68 14.47 1.62
N LYS A 108 -12.81 13.99 0.72
CA LYS A 108 -12.76 14.39 -0.69
C LYS A 108 -13.70 13.57 -1.58
N ARG A 109 -14.43 12.58 -1.05
CA ARG A 109 -15.31 11.68 -1.81
C ARG A 109 -16.31 12.42 -2.70
N PRO A 110 -16.97 13.53 -2.28
CA PRO A 110 -17.85 14.28 -3.17
C PRO A 110 -17.17 14.80 -4.44
N LEU A 111 -15.87 15.12 -4.39
CA LEU A 111 -15.12 15.58 -5.57
C LEU A 111 -14.96 14.46 -6.60
N PHE A 112 -14.68 13.23 -6.15
CA PHE A 112 -14.58 12.08 -7.05
C PHE A 112 -15.94 11.69 -7.63
N ILE A 113 -17.02 11.77 -6.84
CA ILE A 113 -18.39 11.54 -7.34
C ILE A 113 -18.74 12.56 -8.42
N ASN A 114 -18.47 13.85 -8.18
CA ASN A 114 -18.74 14.91 -9.16
C ASN A 114 -17.87 14.80 -10.43
N ALA A 115 -16.67 14.22 -10.32
CA ALA A 115 -15.80 13.95 -11.46
C ALA A 115 -16.27 12.74 -12.31
N GLY A 116 -17.19 11.93 -11.77
CA GLY A 116 -17.86 10.84 -12.48
C GLY A 116 -17.41 9.44 -12.06
N GLN A 117 -18.08 8.43 -12.61
CA GLN A 117 -17.90 7.03 -12.20
C GLN A 117 -16.45 6.55 -12.36
N GLU A 118 -15.77 6.92 -13.45
CA GLU A 118 -14.39 6.50 -13.70
C GLU A 118 -13.42 6.98 -12.63
N ALA A 119 -13.63 8.17 -12.07
CA ALA A 119 -12.83 8.69 -10.97
C ALA A 119 -13.03 7.84 -9.71
N CYS A 120 -14.26 7.45 -9.39
CA CYS A 120 -14.56 6.57 -8.27
C CYS A 120 -13.98 5.17 -8.46
N THR A 121 -14.17 4.57 -9.63
CA THR A 121 -13.60 3.27 -10.00
C THR A 121 -12.07 3.28 -9.88
N SER A 122 -11.40 4.37 -10.27
CA SER A 122 -9.94 4.46 -10.14
C SER A 122 -9.44 4.37 -8.70
N VAL A 123 -10.22 4.86 -7.73
CA VAL A 123 -9.91 4.73 -6.30
C VAL A 123 -10.18 3.31 -5.81
N ALA A 124 -11.31 2.72 -6.23
CA ALA A 124 -11.66 1.34 -5.88
C ALA A 124 -10.61 0.34 -6.41
N ASP A 125 -10.24 0.41 -7.69
CA ASP A 125 -9.25 -0.47 -8.32
C ASP A 125 -7.88 -0.38 -7.61
N ALA A 126 -7.45 0.84 -7.28
CA ALA A 126 -6.22 1.06 -6.54
C ALA A 126 -6.29 0.50 -5.11
N ALA A 127 -7.40 0.69 -4.39
CA ALA A 127 -7.58 0.14 -3.05
C ALA A 127 -7.57 -1.39 -3.09
N GLU A 128 -8.23 -2.02 -4.06
CA GLU A 128 -8.20 -3.48 -4.25
C GLU A 128 -6.77 -3.99 -4.48
N LEU A 129 -6.02 -3.33 -5.37
CA LEU A 129 -4.63 -3.69 -5.64
C LEU A 129 -3.75 -3.54 -4.39
N MET A 130 -3.91 -2.44 -3.64
CA MET A 130 -3.17 -2.23 -2.40
C MET A 130 -3.52 -3.29 -1.35
N HIS A 131 -4.79 -3.64 -1.21
CA HIS A 131 -5.25 -4.68 -0.28
C HIS A 131 -4.59 -6.04 -0.60
N ASN A 132 -4.69 -6.47 -1.87
CA ASN A 132 -4.14 -7.75 -2.32
C ASN A 132 -2.62 -7.82 -2.14
N THR A 133 -1.93 -6.72 -2.44
CA THR A 133 -0.47 -6.64 -2.30
C THR A 133 -0.06 -6.63 -0.83
N TYR A 134 -0.75 -5.86 0.01
CA TYR A 134 -0.45 -5.79 1.44
C TYR A 134 -0.77 -7.10 2.16
N TYR A 135 -1.79 -7.84 1.74
CA TYR A 135 -2.11 -9.16 2.28
C TYR A 135 -0.93 -10.13 2.11
N ILE A 136 -0.33 -10.16 0.92
CA ILE A 136 0.85 -11.00 0.63
C ILE A 136 2.03 -10.56 1.49
N LEU A 137 2.27 -9.24 1.57
CA LEU A 137 3.33 -8.68 2.39
C LEU A 137 3.15 -9.05 3.87
N GLY A 138 1.96 -8.91 4.42
CA GLY A 138 1.63 -9.24 5.80
C GLY A 138 1.81 -10.73 6.13
N ARG A 139 1.51 -11.63 5.19
CA ARG A 139 1.84 -13.06 5.34
C ARG A 139 3.34 -13.31 5.43
N MET A 140 4.13 -12.61 4.63
CA MET A 140 5.59 -12.69 4.67
C MET A 140 6.13 -12.15 6.00
N MET A 141 5.68 -10.96 6.41
CA MET A 141 6.01 -10.34 7.69
C MET A 141 5.69 -11.25 8.89
N THR A 142 4.57 -11.96 8.81
CA THR A 142 4.19 -12.96 9.81
C THR A 142 5.14 -14.15 9.84
N GLY A 143 5.54 -14.65 8.67
CA GLY A 143 6.44 -15.80 8.55
C GLY A 143 7.85 -15.53 9.10
N VAL A 144 8.31 -14.29 8.99
CA VAL A 144 9.64 -13.88 9.48
C VAL A 144 9.69 -13.54 10.97
N ALA A 145 8.53 -13.36 11.62
CA ALA A 145 8.42 -13.02 13.04
C ALA A 145 7.57 -14.06 13.83
N PRO A 146 7.99 -15.34 13.90
CA PRO A 146 7.16 -16.42 14.46
C PRO A 146 6.79 -16.20 15.94
N LYS A 147 7.68 -15.59 16.73
CA LYS A 147 7.43 -15.25 18.14
C LYS A 147 6.38 -14.14 18.32
N HIS A 148 6.16 -13.32 17.31
CA HIS A 148 5.20 -12.20 17.30
C HIS A 148 4.08 -12.40 16.27
N MET A 149 3.87 -13.64 15.83
CA MET A 149 2.95 -13.98 14.74
C MET A 149 1.54 -13.39 14.94
N ASN A 150 0.99 -13.50 16.15
CA ASN A 150 -0.37 -13.03 16.44
C ASN A 150 -0.46 -11.50 16.41
N GLU A 151 0.53 -10.80 16.96
CA GLU A 151 0.61 -9.34 16.97
C GLU A 151 0.75 -8.80 15.54
N THR A 152 1.68 -9.37 14.77
CA THR A 152 1.90 -9.02 13.36
C THR A 152 0.64 -9.27 12.52
N ARG A 153 -0.02 -10.43 12.67
CA ARG A 153 -1.28 -10.73 11.97
C ARG A 153 -2.39 -9.75 12.32
N LYS A 154 -2.54 -9.40 13.60
CA LYS A 154 -3.55 -8.45 14.06
C LYS A 154 -3.31 -7.08 13.41
N ALA A 155 -2.09 -6.56 13.52
CA ALA A 155 -1.75 -5.25 12.97
C ALA A 155 -1.84 -5.20 11.44
N THR A 156 -1.48 -6.28 10.73
CA THR A 156 -1.72 -6.39 9.28
C THR A 156 -3.22 -6.38 8.96
N ARG A 157 -4.04 -7.12 9.71
CA ARG A 157 -5.49 -7.18 9.47
C ARG A 157 -6.14 -5.80 9.62
N GLU A 158 -5.77 -5.04 10.66
CA GLU A 158 -6.27 -3.67 10.86
C GLU A 158 -6.00 -2.78 9.64
N ILE A 159 -4.85 -2.92 8.99
CA ILE A 159 -4.52 -2.18 7.76
C ILE A 159 -5.36 -2.66 6.58
N LEU A 160 -5.55 -3.98 6.43
CA LEU A 160 -6.39 -4.54 5.37
C LEU A 160 -7.84 -4.09 5.50
N ASP A 161 -8.37 -4.03 6.73
CA ASP A 161 -9.71 -3.54 7.01
C ASP A 161 -9.86 -2.06 6.59
N ILE A 162 -8.87 -1.20 6.91
CA ILE A 162 -8.85 0.20 6.45
C ILE A 162 -8.88 0.30 4.91
N ILE A 163 -8.06 -0.50 4.21
CA ILE A 163 -8.01 -0.46 2.74
C ILE A 163 -9.35 -0.96 2.15
N LYS A 164 -9.96 -1.98 2.77
CA LYS A 164 -11.26 -2.50 2.37
C LYS A 164 -12.37 -1.48 2.56
N ASP A 165 -12.36 -0.70 3.63
CA ASP A 165 -13.31 0.39 3.84
C ASP A 165 -13.22 1.43 2.70
N ILE A 166 -12.00 1.77 2.26
CA ILE A 166 -11.80 2.67 1.11
C ILE A 166 -12.42 2.06 -0.15
N TYR A 167 -12.11 0.79 -0.45
CA TYR A 167 -12.66 0.10 -1.60
C TYR A 167 -14.20 0.11 -1.62
N GLN A 168 -14.83 -0.24 -0.50
CA GLN A 168 -16.29 -0.27 -0.39
C GLN A 168 -16.91 1.11 -0.58
N ALA A 169 -16.35 2.13 0.07
CA ALA A 169 -16.85 3.49 -0.03
C ALA A 169 -16.88 4.01 -1.48
N TYR A 170 -15.93 3.60 -2.32
CA TYR A 170 -15.83 4.05 -3.71
C TYR A 170 -16.50 3.11 -4.73
N THR A 171 -16.87 1.90 -4.32
CA THR A 171 -17.67 0.97 -5.14
C THR A 171 -19.17 1.25 -5.00
N ASP A 172 -19.63 1.65 -3.81
CA ASP A 172 -21.02 1.98 -3.51
C ASP A 172 -21.39 3.45 -3.88
N SER A 173 -20.50 4.14 -4.61
CA SER A 173 -20.65 5.56 -4.99
C SER A 173 -21.33 5.75 -6.35
#